data_AF-A0A167C8A6-F1
#
_entry.id   AF-A0A167C8A6-F1
#
_cell.length_a   1.000
_cell.length_b   1.000
_cell.length_c   1.000
_cell.angle_alpha   90.00
_cell.angle_beta   90.00
_cell.angle_gamma   90.00
#
_symmetry.space_group_name_H-M   'P 1'
#
loop_
_entity.id
_entity.type
_entity.pdbx_description
1 polymer ?
#
loop_
_entity_poly.entity_id
_entity_poly.type
_entity_poly.pdbx_seq_one_letter_code
_entity_poly.pdbx_strand_id
1 'polypeptide(L)'
;MNRIILSAIVLIFSLLSVHGYTLRGSIAGAPTANLFPLTASDITSTKIILRNRDTLSVSEAYLQSAKGDFTFNNVVEGSYILSLQSLPLITPYSYRVDIRPGEVEVHQVVAGHDINTDLGPRVSYPIVIDQISRPKYTVEREAFSLINMVKSPMMLMSLGSLVMVFLLPKMAANIDPETVQQLQDTQKSRNEVVDKVSNFDMASYLAGKSQ
;
A
#
# COMPACT_ATOMS: atom_id res chain seq x y z
N MET A 1 21.62 41.42 52.04
CA MET A 1 22.15 40.76 50.83
C MET A 1 21.28 39.59 50.37
N ASN A 2 20.82 38.70 51.26
CA ASN A 2 20.09 37.49 50.88
C ASN A 2 18.74 37.68 50.15
N ARG A 3 17.97 38.73 50.45
CA ARG A 3 16.65 38.92 49.80
C ARG A 3 16.74 39.34 48.32
N ILE A 4 17.79 40.08 47.95
CA ILE A 4 18.03 40.51 46.57
C ILE A 4 18.52 39.32 45.72
N ILE A 5 19.39 38.49 46.28
CA ILE A 5 19.86 37.26 45.62
C ILE A 5 18.70 36.27 45.44
N LEU A 6 17.85 36.09 46.46
CA LEU A 6 16.67 35.23 46.36
C LEU A 6 15.67 35.75 45.30
N SER A 7 15.44 37.07 45.28
CA SER A 7 14.60 37.73 44.27
C SER A 7 15.16 37.57 42.86
N ALA A 8 16.48 37.70 42.68
CA ALA A 8 17.13 37.54 41.38
C ALA A 8 17.04 36.09 40.89
N ILE A 9 17.21 35.10 41.78
CA ILE A 9 17.07 33.68 41.45
C ILE A 9 15.62 33.35 41.05
N VAL A 10 14.61 33.87 41.76
CA VAL A 10 13.20 33.65 41.41
C VAL A 10 12.85 34.31 40.06
N LEU A 11 13.40 35.49 39.78
CA LEU A 11 13.17 36.20 38.52
C LEU A 11 13.84 35.48 37.33
N ILE A 12 15.07 34.99 37.52
CA ILE A 12 15.78 34.14 36.54
C ILE A 12 15.03 32.81 36.32
N PHE A 13 14.51 32.18 37.37
CA PHE A 13 13.75 30.94 37.27
C PHE A 13 12.41 31.14 36.54
N SER A 14 11.76 32.29 36.72
CA SER A 14 10.53 32.64 35.98
C SER A 14 10.77 32.88 34.48
N LEU A 15 11.96 33.37 34.10
CA LEU A 15 12.39 33.53 32.70
C LEU A 15 12.77 32.20 32.03
N LEU A 16 13.03 31.15 32.82
CA LEU A 16 13.35 29.79 32.36
C LEU A 16 12.11 28.89 32.24
N SER A 17 10.91 29.45 32.30
CA SER A 17 9.66 28.71 32.13
C SER A 17 9.58 28.11 30.72
N VAL A 18 9.91 26.82 30.60
CA VAL A 18 9.69 26.05 29.37
C VAL A 18 8.18 25.87 29.19
N HIS A 19 7.64 26.45 28.13
CA HIS A 19 6.22 26.31 27.79
C HIS A 19 6.02 24.96 27.09
N GLY A 20 5.42 24.02 27.80
CA GLY A 20 5.05 22.71 27.27
C GLY A 20 3.62 22.72 26.75
N TYR A 21 3.43 22.54 25.45
CA TYR A 21 2.12 22.38 24.82
C TYR A 21 1.69 20.90 24.83
N THR A 22 0.38 20.68 24.92
CA THR A 22 -0.21 19.34 24.78
C THR A 22 -0.81 19.17 23.39
N LEU A 23 -0.24 18.28 22.59
CA LEU A 23 -0.82 17.91 21.29
C LEU A 23 -1.75 16.72 21.46
N ARG A 24 -2.94 16.81 20.88
CA ARG A 24 -3.92 15.73 20.87
C ARG A 24 -4.25 15.35 19.44
N GLY A 25 -4.43 14.06 19.24
CA GLY A 25 -4.94 13.54 17.99
C GLY A 25 -5.63 12.20 18.20
N SER A 26 -6.28 11.76 17.13
CA SER A 26 -6.94 10.48 17.07
C SER A 26 -6.66 9.84 15.73
N ILE A 27 -6.41 8.54 15.76
CA ILE A 27 -6.36 7.70 14.58
C ILE A 27 -7.79 7.29 14.28
N ALA A 28 -8.52 8.19 13.61
CA ALA A 28 -9.88 7.89 13.20
C ALA A 28 -9.86 7.15 11.86
N GLY A 29 -10.04 5.83 11.90
CA GLY A 29 -11.00 5.24 10.97
C GLY A 29 -12.34 5.90 11.30
N ALA A 30 -12.89 6.71 10.40
CA ALA A 30 -14.05 7.56 10.66
C ALA A 30 -15.19 6.83 11.43
N PRO A 31 -15.99 7.56 12.24
CA PRO A 31 -17.14 7.00 12.97
C PRO A 31 -18.28 6.50 12.07
N THR A 32 -18.14 6.61 10.75
CA THR A 32 -19.02 6.04 9.74
C THR A 32 -18.42 4.77 9.16
N ALA A 33 -18.96 3.65 9.64
CA ALA A 33 -18.61 2.27 9.32
C ALA A 33 -17.27 1.81 9.94
N ASN A 34 -17.43 0.95 10.95
CA ASN A 34 -16.43 0.01 11.48
C ASN A 34 -15.85 -0.91 10.39
N LEU A 35 -15.21 -0.36 9.36
CA LEU A 35 -14.57 -1.12 8.30
C LEU A 35 -13.26 -1.75 8.83
N PHE A 36 -12.62 -1.12 9.81
CA PHE A 36 -11.40 -1.63 10.47
C PHE A 36 -11.36 -1.26 11.97
N PRO A 37 -12.03 -2.02 12.86
CA PRO A 37 -11.84 -1.83 14.30
C PRO A 37 -10.37 -2.07 14.68
N LEU A 38 -9.84 -1.25 15.58
CA LEU A 38 -8.50 -1.44 16.15
C LEU A 38 -8.55 -2.60 17.16
N THR A 39 -7.68 -3.59 16.97
CA THR A 39 -7.53 -4.73 17.89
C THR A 39 -6.59 -4.34 19.03
N ALA A 40 -6.68 -5.01 20.18
CA ALA A 40 -5.76 -4.78 21.31
C ALA A 40 -4.27 -4.90 20.91
N SER A 41 -3.93 -5.84 20.02
CA SER A 41 -2.56 -5.98 19.48
C SER A 41 -2.14 -4.79 18.62
N ASP A 42 -3.07 -4.20 17.86
CA ASP A 42 -2.80 -3.03 17.02
C ASP A 42 -2.48 -1.81 17.89
N ILE A 43 -3.22 -1.64 18.99
CA ILE A 43 -3.02 -0.55 19.96
C ILE A 43 -1.62 -0.64 20.59
N THR A 44 -1.20 -1.84 20.99
CA THR A 44 0.11 -2.04 21.64
C THR A 44 1.30 -1.97 20.69
N SER A 45 1.11 -2.32 19.42
CA SER A 45 2.19 -2.34 18.42
C SER A 45 2.33 -1.03 17.64
N THR A 46 1.32 -0.18 17.69
CA THR A 46 1.32 1.13 17.04
C THR A 46 1.90 2.18 17.96
N LYS A 47 2.95 2.85 17.50
CA LYS A 47 3.49 4.05 18.12
C LYS A 47 3.45 5.22 17.16
N ILE A 48 3.30 6.41 17.70
CA ILE A 48 3.29 7.66 16.95
C ILE A 48 4.55 8.41 17.33
N ILE A 49 5.28 8.81 16.30
CA ILE A 49 6.53 9.53 16.45
C ILE A 49 6.29 10.97 16.04
N LEU A 50 6.69 11.89 16.90
CA LEU A 50 6.77 13.31 16.65
C LEU A 50 8.24 13.70 16.59
N ARG A 51 8.73 14.02 15.40
CA ARG A 51 10.13 14.40 15.16
C ARG A 51 10.22 15.91 14.96
N ASN A 52 11.01 16.59 15.79
CA ASN A 52 11.32 18.00 15.59
C ASN A 52 12.25 18.15 14.38
N ARG A 53 11.95 19.12 13.52
CA ARG A 53 12.73 19.36 12.29
C ARG A 53 14.12 19.93 12.58
N ASP A 54 14.23 20.82 13.56
CA ASP A 54 15.42 21.65 13.78
C ASP A 54 16.36 21.07 14.84
N THR A 55 15.80 20.51 15.92
CA THR A 55 16.57 19.95 17.06
C THR A 55 16.76 18.45 16.99
N LEU A 56 16.20 17.78 15.96
CA LEU A 56 16.19 16.32 15.80
C LEU A 56 15.64 15.54 17.01
N SER A 57 14.99 16.24 17.94
CA SER A 57 14.37 15.65 19.11
C SER A 57 13.19 14.78 18.69
N VAL A 58 13.08 13.60 19.30
CA VAL A 58 12.04 12.63 18.99
C VAL A 58 11.20 12.40 20.23
N SER A 59 9.91 12.65 20.12
CA SER A 59 8.91 12.31 21.12
C SER A 59 8.07 11.15 20.62
N GLU A 60 7.78 10.21 21.50
CA GLU A 60 6.98 9.03 21.19
C GLU A 60 5.69 9.04 22.02
N ALA A 61 4.58 8.67 21.39
CA ALA A 61 3.30 8.45 22.04
C ALA A 61 2.68 7.13 21.59
N TYR A 62 1.90 6.53 22.48
CA TYR A 62 1.18 5.28 22.22
C TYR A 62 -0.33 5.55 22.16
N LEU A 63 -1.05 4.62 21.55
CA LEU A 63 -2.51 4.68 21.49
C LEU A 63 -3.11 4.33 22.85
N GLN A 64 -4.07 5.15 23.29
CA GLN A 64 -4.66 5.04 24.63
C GLN A 64 -5.98 4.27 24.63
N SER A 65 -6.67 4.21 23.49
CA SER A 65 -8.03 3.67 23.41
C SER A 65 -8.24 2.92 22.10
N ALA A 66 -9.26 2.05 22.07
CA ALA A 66 -9.74 1.40 20.85
C ALA A 66 -10.26 2.41 19.80
N LYS A 67 -10.48 3.66 20.20
CA LYS A 67 -10.77 4.79 19.30
C LYS A 67 -9.54 5.34 18.58
N GLY A 68 -8.33 4.94 18.96
CA GLY A 68 -7.09 5.40 18.35
C GLY A 68 -6.56 6.73 18.90
N ASP A 69 -7.01 7.15 20.08
CA ASP A 69 -6.62 8.44 20.67
C ASP A 69 -5.16 8.44 21.16
N PHE A 70 -4.46 9.56 20.97
CA PHE A 70 -3.09 9.76 21.42
C PHE A 70 -2.84 11.20 21.85
N THR A 71 -1.85 11.38 22.74
CA THR A 71 -1.48 12.69 23.28
C THR A 71 0.03 12.81 23.46
N PHE A 72 0.60 13.91 23.01
CA PHE A 72 1.97 14.30 23.35
C PHE A 72 1.92 15.40 24.41
N ASN A 73 2.66 15.21 25.49
CA ASN A 73 2.75 16.17 26.58
C ASN A 73 4.11 16.88 26.53
N ASN A 74 4.14 18.13 26.98
CA ASN A 74 5.36 18.93 27.12
C ASN A 74 6.12 19.13 25.79
N VAL A 75 5.39 19.42 24.71
CA VAL A 75 5.98 19.71 23.40
C VAL A 75 6.33 21.20 23.33
N VAL A 76 7.58 21.52 22.99
CA VAL A 76 8.05 22.90 22.85
C VAL A 76 7.54 23.51 21.54
N GLU A 77 7.45 24.83 21.44
CA GLU A 77 7.18 25.50 20.16
C GLU A 77 8.19 25.10 19.07
N GLY A 78 7.71 24.98 17.83
CA GLY A 78 8.53 24.51 16.72
C GLY A 78 7.75 23.76 15.64
N SER A 79 8.49 23.36 14.61
CA SER A 79 7.97 22.57 13.50
C SER A 79 8.29 21.09 13.69
N TYR A 80 7.26 20.26 13.63
CA TYR A 80 7.35 18.83 13.85
C TYR A 80 6.78 18.04 12.68
N ILE A 81 7.30 16.84 12.50
CA ILE A 81 6.76 15.83 11.59
C ILE A 81 6.18 14.72 12.45
N LEU A 82 4.88 14.51 12.31
CA LEU A 82 4.14 13.42 12.91
C LEU A 82 4.04 12.27 11.92
N SER A 83 4.52 11.10 12.35
CA SER A 83 4.47 9.87 11.59
C SER A 83 3.96 8.71 12.45
N LEU A 84 3.10 7.88 11.88
CA LEU A 84 2.66 6.64 12.50
C LEU A 84 3.66 5.52 12.18
N GLN A 85 4.17 4.84 13.20
CA GLN A 85 5.00 3.66 13.05
C GLN A 85 4.31 2.46 13.69
N SER A 86 3.90 1.51 12.84
CA SER A 86 3.33 0.25 13.29
C SER A 86 3.67 -0.87 12.31
N LEU A 87 3.49 -2.11 12.75
CA LEU A 87 3.57 -3.27 11.87
C LEU A 87 2.22 -3.59 11.20
N PRO A 88 1.06 -3.63 11.90
CA PRO A 88 -0.19 -4.05 11.27
C PRO A 88 -0.90 -2.95 10.47
N LEU A 89 -0.54 -1.67 10.68
CA LEU A 89 -1.19 -0.51 10.08
C LEU A 89 -0.19 0.32 9.29
N ILE A 90 -0.57 0.71 8.08
CA ILE A 90 0.18 1.67 7.26
C ILE A 90 -0.70 2.87 6.96
N THR A 91 -0.09 4.05 7.02
CA THR A 91 -0.70 5.32 6.60
C THR A 91 0.07 5.88 5.41
N PRO A 92 -0.62 6.34 4.36
CA PRO A 92 0.05 6.90 3.18
C PRO A 92 0.63 8.30 3.47
N TYR A 93 0.14 8.97 4.51
CA TYR A 93 0.48 10.37 4.81
C TYR A 93 1.22 10.52 6.13
N SER A 94 2.05 11.54 6.19
CA SER A 94 2.61 12.12 7.42
C SER A 94 2.06 13.52 7.60
N TYR A 95 2.08 14.05 8.81
CA TYR A 95 1.55 15.40 9.07
C TYR A 95 2.66 16.30 9.57
N ARG A 96 2.72 17.51 9.03
CA ARG A 96 3.53 18.59 9.57
C ARG A 96 2.69 19.33 10.60
N VAL A 97 3.23 19.47 11.81
CA VAL A 97 2.60 20.16 12.92
C VAL A 97 3.49 21.34 13.29
N ASP A 98 3.03 22.54 12.99
CA ASP A 98 3.71 23.78 13.34
C ASP A 98 3.02 24.36 14.58
N ILE A 99 3.77 24.39 15.68
CA ILE A 99 3.29 24.90 16.97
C ILE A 99 3.79 26.32 17.14
N ARG A 100 2.86 27.27 17.17
CA ARG A 100 3.10 28.68 17.50
C ARG A 100 2.46 29.01 18.86
N PRO A 101 2.84 30.13 19.50
CA PRO A 101 2.19 30.57 20.73
C PRO A 101 0.68 30.76 20.54
N GLY A 102 -0.12 29.82 21.06
CA GLY A 102 -1.58 29.87 21.02
C GLY A 102 -2.24 29.36 19.73
N GLU A 103 -1.48 28.95 18.71
CA GLU A 103 -2.02 28.36 17.48
C GLU A 103 -1.25 27.10 17.07
N VAL A 104 -2.00 26.06 16.69
CA VAL A 104 -1.43 24.82 16.13
C VAL A 104 -1.92 24.69 14.70
N GLU A 105 -0.99 24.78 13.75
CA GLU A 105 -1.26 24.55 12.34
C GLU A 105 -0.84 23.13 11.97
N VAL A 106 -1.74 22.38 11.35
CA VAL A 106 -1.52 21.00 10.94
C VAL A 106 -1.68 20.94 9.43
N HIS A 107 -0.70 20.40 8.75
CA HIS A 107 -0.75 20.21 7.31
C HIS A 107 -0.40 18.76 6.96
N GLN A 108 -1.06 18.22 5.96
CA GLN A 108 -0.76 16.90 5.44
C GLN A 108 0.43 16.99 4.47
N VAL A 109 1.47 16.21 4.73
CA VAL A 109 2.66 16.14 3.89
C VAL A 109 2.39 15.19 2.73
N VAL A 110 2.47 15.71 1.50
CA VAL A 110 2.32 14.92 0.28
C VAL A 110 3.71 14.46 -0.18
N ALA A 111 3.86 13.16 -0.42
CA ALA A 111 5.12 12.59 -0.88
C ALA A 111 5.54 13.19 -2.24
N GLY A 112 6.81 13.58 -2.37
CA GLY A 112 7.37 14.18 -3.59
C GLY A 112 7.32 15.70 -3.67
N HIS A 113 6.66 16.37 -2.72
CA HIS A 113 6.63 17.83 -2.62
C HIS A 113 7.70 18.33 -1.65
N ASP A 114 8.23 19.54 -1.90
CA ASP A 114 9.15 20.19 -0.95
C ASP A 114 8.39 20.69 0.27
N ILE A 115 8.67 20.09 1.42
CA ILE A 115 8.02 20.37 2.70
C ILE A 115 8.17 21.82 3.16
N ASN A 116 9.18 22.56 2.70
CA ASN A 116 9.42 23.93 3.12
C ASN A 116 8.59 24.93 2.32
N THR A 117 8.39 24.65 1.03
CA THR A 117 7.73 25.55 0.08
C THR A 117 6.25 25.22 -0.07
N ASP A 118 5.93 23.92 -0.15
CA ASP A 118 4.57 23.42 -0.24
C ASP A 118 4.21 22.70 1.06
N LEU A 119 3.36 23.36 1.86
CA LEU A 119 2.89 22.84 3.13
C LEU A 119 1.88 21.71 2.94
N GLY A 120 1.23 21.61 1.77
CA GLY A 120 0.10 20.72 1.56
C GLY A 120 -1.20 21.20 2.23
N PRO A 121 -2.28 20.40 2.12
CA PRO A 121 -3.60 20.81 2.60
C PRO A 121 -3.63 20.92 4.14
N ARG A 122 -4.30 21.97 4.64
CA ARG A 122 -4.48 22.21 6.07
C ARG A 122 -5.49 21.21 6.64
N VAL A 123 -5.13 20.58 7.73
CA VAL A 123 -5.95 19.63 8.49
C VAL A 123 -6.43 20.33 9.77
N SER A 124 -7.66 20.03 10.19
CA SER A 124 -8.21 20.59 11.42
C SER A 124 -7.51 19.99 12.65
N TYR A 125 -7.37 20.79 13.71
CA TYR A 125 -6.91 20.33 15.03
C TYR A 125 -8.13 20.10 15.94
N PRO A 126 -8.22 19.01 16.71
CA PRO A 126 -7.22 17.97 16.97
C PRO A 126 -6.90 17.09 15.76
N ILE A 127 -5.66 16.61 15.69
CA ILE A 127 -5.13 15.90 14.52
C ILE A 127 -5.91 14.61 14.29
N VAL A 128 -6.48 14.44 13.11
CA VAL A 128 -7.11 13.18 12.71
C VAL A 128 -6.27 12.52 11.64
N ILE A 129 -5.71 11.35 11.95
CA ILE A 129 -4.98 10.55 10.97
C ILE A 129 -5.98 9.79 10.13
N ASP A 130 -6.13 10.18 8.87
CA ASP A 130 -7.03 9.56 7.92
C ASP A 130 -6.36 8.43 7.14
N GLN A 131 -7.18 7.54 6.57
CA GLN A 131 -6.77 6.46 5.66
C GLN A 131 -5.74 5.49 6.22
N ILE A 132 -6.24 4.49 6.96
CA ILE A 132 -5.41 3.42 7.51
C ILE A 132 -5.66 2.16 6.70
N SER A 133 -4.58 1.49 6.29
CA SER A 133 -4.64 0.22 5.58
C SER A 133 -3.88 -0.87 6.33
N ARG A 134 -4.29 -2.13 6.15
CA ARG A 134 -3.60 -3.31 6.66
C ARG A 134 -2.85 -3.99 5.51
N PRO A 135 -1.55 -3.76 5.36
CA PRO A 135 -0.78 -4.37 4.28
C PRO A 135 -0.65 -5.88 4.49
N LYS A 136 -0.85 -6.65 3.41
CA LYS A 136 -0.58 -8.10 3.39
C LYS A 136 0.89 -8.31 3.04
N TYR A 137 1.74 -8.52 4.04
CA TYR A 137 3.16 -8.80 3.84
C TYR A 137 3.44 -10.23 3.33
N THR A 138 2.45 -11.11 3.40
CA THR A 138 2.60 -12.50 3.00
C THR A 138 2.01 -12.72 1.61
N VAL A 139 2.84 -13.18 0.70
CA VAL A 139 2.39 -13.72 -0.59
C VAL A 139 1.98 -15.18 -0.36
N GLU A 140 0.72 -15.51 -0.66
CA GLU A 140 0.29 -16.90 -0.63
C GLU A 140 0.97 -17.65 -1.79
N ARG A 141 1.49 -18.85 -1.50
CA ARG A 141 2.02 -19.71 -2.57
C ARG A 141 0.85 -20.15 -3.43
N GLU A 142 1.03 -20.13 -4.75
CA GLU A 142 0.06 -20.71 -5.67
C GLU A 142 -0.14 -22.18 -5.30
N ALA A 143 -1.31 -22.49 -4.74
CA ALA A 143 -1.67 -23.86 -4.43
C ALA A 143 -1.99 -24.59 -5.74
N PHE A 144 -1.62 -25.87 -5.81
CA PHE A 144 -2.00 -26.73 -6.92
C PHE A 144 -3.53 -26.88 -6.92
N SER A 145 -4.19 -26.12 -7.79
CA SER A 145 -5.63 -26.21 -8.01
C SER A 145 -5.91 -27.04 -9.25
N LEU A 146 -6.49 -28.23 -9.06
CA LEU A 146 -6.92 -29.10 -10.16
C LEU A 146 -7.86 -28.37 -11.13
N ILE A 147 -8.72 -27.50 -10.59
CA ILE A 147 -9.64 -26.67 -11.38
C ILE A 147 -8.87 -25.64 -12.22
N ASN A 148 -7.83 -25.01 -11.66
CA ASN A 148 -6.99 -24.07 -12.41
C ASN A 148 -6.13 -24.82 -13.45
N MET A 149 -5.71 -26.04 -13.17
CA MET A 149 -4.98 -26.90 -14.10
C MET A 149 -5.86 -27.29 -15.30
N VAL A 150 -7.11 -27.71 -15.08
CA VAL A 150 -8.05 -28.02 -16.17
C VAL A 150 -8.41 -26.78 -16.99
N LYS A 151 -8.52 -25.61 -16.35
CA LYS A 151 -8.74 -24.32 -17.03
C LYS A 151 -7.48 -23.77 -17.73
N SER A 152 -6.32 -24.42 -17.59
CA SER A 152 -5.11 -23.98 -18.25
C SER A 152 -5.26 -24.13 -19.78
N PRO A 153 -4.77 -23.16 -20.57
CA PRO A 153 -4.82 -23.25 -22.03
C PRO A 153 -4.19 -24.55 -22.56
N MET A 154 -3.14 -25.05 -21.90
CA MET A 154 -2.45 -26.27 -22.31
C MET A 154 -3.31 -27.53 -22.13
N MET A 155 -4.04 -27.65 -21.01
CA MET A 155 -4.96 -28.78 -20.77
C MET A 155 -6.22 -28.70 -21.63
N LEU A 156 -6.75 -27.52 -21.90
CA LEU A 156 -7.90 -27.37 -22.80
C LEU A 156 -7.53 -27.70 -24.24
N MET A 157 -6.33 -27.32 -24.69
CA MET A 157 -5.84 -27.69 -26.03
C MET A 157 -5.58 -29.18 -26.14
N SER A 158 -5.02 -29.83 -25.11
CA SER A 158 -4.80 -31.28 -25.11
C SER A 158 -6.13 -32.05 -25.07
N LEU A 159 -7.11 -31.59 -24.30
CA LEU A 159 -8.42 -32.21 -24.26
C LEU A 159 -9.19 -31.97 -25.57
N GLY A 160 -9.14 -30.76 -26.10
CA GLY A 160 -9.77 -30.38 -27.37
C GLY A 160 -9.20 -31.15 -28.56
N SER A 161 -7.88 -31.36 -28.61
CA SER A 161 -7.27 -32.19 -29.65
C SER A 161 -7.68 -33.65 -29.54
N LEU A 162 -7.76 -34.20 -28.32
CA LEU A 162 -8.23 -35.57 -28.08
C LEU A 162 -9.68 -35.75 -28.58
N VAL A 163 -10.57 -34.82 -28.24
CA VAL A 163 -11.96 -34.82 -28.71
C VAL A 163 -12.02 -34.75 -30.24
N MET A 164 -11.21 -33.90 -30.86
CA MET A 164 -11.18 -33.74 -32.32
C MET A 164 -10.74 -35.02 -33.03
N VAL A 165 -9.76 -35.75 -32.50
CA VAL A 165 -9.30 -37.04 -33.06
C VAL A 165 -10.40 -38.10 -33.03
N PHE A 166 -11.31 -38.08 -32.04
CA PHE A 166 -12.45 -39.01 -31.98
C PHE A 166 -13.66 -38.55 -32.78
N LEU A 167 -13.93 -37.25 -32.86
CA LEU A 167 -15.08 -36.70 -33.58
C LEU A 167 -14.87 -36.68 -35.10
N LEU A 168 -13.66 -36.34 -35.57
CA LEU A 168 -13.36 -36.24 -37.00
C LEU A 168 -13.68 -37.52 -37.79
N PRO A 169 -13.28 -38.73 -37.35
CA PRO A 169 -13.62 -39.97 -38.06
C PRO A 169 -15.13 -40.25 -38.08
N LYS A 170 -15.85 -39.88 -37.01
CA LYS A 170 -17.30 -40.08 -36.90
C LYS A 170 -18.09 -39.14 -37.81
N MET A 171 -17.60 -37.91 -38.02
CA MET A 171 -18.16 -36.99 -39.00
C MET A 171 -17.82 -37.42 -40.42
N ALA A 172 -16.57 -37.78 -40.69
CA ALA A 172 -16.12 -38.22 -42.02
C ALA A 172 -16.86 -39.47 -42.52
N ALA A 173 -17.28 -40.36 -41.62
CA ALA A 173 -18.07 -41.54 -41.98
C ALA A 173 -19.52 -41.25 -42.39
N ASN A 174 -20.05 -40.05 -42.12
CA ASN A 174 -21.45 -39.67 -42.42
C ASN A 174 -21.56 -38.48 -43.40
N ILE A 175 -20.48 -38.14 -44.11
CA ILE A 175 -20.38 -36.95 -44.95
C ILE A 175 -20.08 -37.33 -46.42
N ASP A 176 -20.71 -36.63 -47.37
CA ASP A 176 -20.57 -36.85 -48.82
C ASP A 176 -19.13 -36.62 -49.34
N PRO A 177 -18.65 -37.42 -50.31
CA PRO A 177 -17.25 -37.44 -50.77
C PRO A 177 -16.73 -36.12 -51.36
N GLU A 178 -17.62 -35.21 -51.78
CA GLU A 178 -17.26 -33.91 -52.35
C GLU A 178 -16.77 -32.91 -51.27
N THR A 179 -17.30 -32.99 -50.05
CA THR A 179 -16.88 -32.11 -48.94
C THR A 179 -15.60 -32.60 -48.25
N VAL A 180 -15.29 -33.89 -48.36
CA VAL A 180 -14.03 -34.47 -47.87
C VAL A 180 -12.83 -33.95 -48.66
N GLN A 181 -12.99 -33.67 -49.96
CA GLN A 181 -11.95 -33.08 -50.79
C GLN A 181 -11.67 -31.61 -50.40
N GLN A 182 -12.71 -30.82 -50.13
CA GLN A 182 -12.56 -29.43 -49.64
C GLN A 182 -11.89 -29.37 -48.25
N LEU A 183 -12.18 -30.35 -47.38
CA LEU A 183 -11.51 -30.50 -46.09
C LEU A 183 -10.05 -30.94 -46.24
N GLN A 184 -9.72 -31.78 -47.22
CA GLN A 184 -8.33 -32.17 -47.50
C GLN A 184 -7.50 -31.00 -48.06
N ASP A 185 -8.08 -30.14 -48.90
CA ASP A 185 -7.38 -28.95 -49.41
C ASP A 185 -7.19 -27.89 -48.30
N THR A 186 -8.15 -27.79 -47.39
CA THR A 186 -8.04 -26.96 -46.18
C THR A 186 -7.08 -27.56 -45.14
N GLN A 187 -6.98 -28.89 -45.03
CA GLN A 187 -6.01 -29.56 -44.15
C GLN A 187 -4.59 -29.51 -44.70
N LYS A 188 -4.38 -29.57 -46.02
CA LYS A 188 -3.06 -29.39 -46.64
C LYS A 188 -2.54 -27.97 -46.39
N SER A 189 -3.37 -26.96 -46.61
CA SER A 189 -3.02 -25.56 -46.32
C SER A 189 -2.86 -25.29 -44.82
N ARG A 190 -3.65 -25.93 -43.96
CA ARG A 190 -3.52 -25.81 -42.49
C ARG A 190 -2.33 -26.60 -41.94
N ASN A 191 -1.96 -27.74 -42.52
CA ASN A 191 -0.74 -28.48 -42.15
C ASN A 191 0.51 -27.67 -42.51
N GLU A 192 0.53 -26.94 -43.62
CA GLU A 192 1.61 -25.98 -43.90
C GLU A 192 1.70 -24.85 -42.84
N VAL A 193 0.57 -24.41 -42.28
CA VAL A 193 0.54 -23.39 -41.21
C VAL A 193 0.88 -23.99 -39.85
N VAL A 194 0.42 -25.20 -39.54
CA VAL A 194 0.74 -25.91 -38.29
C VAL A 194 2.20 -26.36 -38.28
N ASP A 195 2.76 -26.79 -39.42
CA ASP A 195 4.18 -27.04 -39.57
C ASP A 195 4.98 -25.74 -39.42
N LYS A 196 4.49 -24.59 -39.89
CA LYS A 196 5.13 -23.28 -39.67
C LYS A 196 4.97 -22.74 -38.24
N VAL A 197 3.95 -23.15 -37.49
CA VAL A 197 3.73 -22.74 -36.08
C VAL A 197 4.41 -23.71 -35.11
N SER A 198 4.47 -25.00 -35.43
CA SER A 198 5.31 -26.00 -34.76
C SER A 198 6.79 -25.76 -35.02
N ASN A 199 7.13 -25.34 -36.26
CA ASN A 199 8.42 -24.77 -36.63
C ASN A 199 8.46 -23.25 -36.45
N PHE A 200 7.63 -22.66 -35.57
CA PHE A 200 7.96 -21.37 -34.95
C PHE A 200 9.09 -21.65 -33.96
N ASP A 201 10.19 -22.02 -34.58
CA ASP A 201 11.36 -22.66 -34.05
C ASP A 201 12.08 -21.57 -33.27
N MET A 202 12.18 -21.80 -31.95
CA MET A 202 12.96 -20.96 -31.05
C MET A 202 14.38 -20.76 -31.59
N ALA A 203 14.90 -21.71 -32.37
CA ALA A 203 16.18 -21.57 -33.07
C ALA A 203 16.16 -20.54 -34.22
N SER A 204 15.05 -20.36 -34.95
CA SER A 204 14.93 -19.33 -36.00
C SER A 204 14.87 -17.91 -35.43
N TYR A 205 14.23 -17.74 -34.27
CA TYR A 205 14.16 -16.47 -33.52
C TYR A 205 15.50 -16.13 -32.84
N LEU A 206 16.23 -17.13 -32.36
CA LEU A 206 17.58 -16.95 -31.78
C LEU A 206 18.68 -16.81 -32.84
N ALA A 207 18.48 -17.37 -34.04
CA ALA A 207 19.41 -17.23 -35.17
C ALA A 207 19.28 -15.88 -35.92
N GLY A 208 18.41 -14.97 -35.43
CA GLY A 208 18.40 -13.57 -35.86
C GLY A 208 17.95 -13.31 -37.30
N LYS A 209 17.33 -14.30 -37.97
CA LYS A 209 16.71 -14.05 -39.28
C LYS A 209 15.30 -13.51 -39.09
N SER A 210 15.23 -12.19 -38.93
CA SER A 210 14.04 -11.41 -39.23
C SER A 210 13.60 -11.70 -40.66
N GLN A 211 12.32 -12.04 -40.86
CA GLN A 211 11.65 -11.57 -42.08
C GLN A 211 11.43 -10.06 -41.98
#